data_AF-A0A9X1THP9-F1
#
_entry.id   AF-A0A9X1THP9-F1
#
_cell.length_a   1.000
_cell.length_b   1.000
_cell.length_c   1.000
_cell.angle_alpha   90.00
_cell.angle_beta   90.00
_cell.angle_gamma   90.00
#
_symmetry.space_group_name_H-M   'P 1'
#
loop_
_entity.id
_entity.type
_entity.pdbx_description
1 polymer ?
#
loop_
_entity_poly.entity_id
_entity_poly.type
_entity_poly.pdbx_seq_one_letter_code
_entity_poly.pdbx_strand_id
1 'polypeptide(L)'
;MKLLLQCSGIVVFLLLFSCDDREADVVKVKVDQEKVLASLLATNRNWRFEEISMEKKGVKTVENVAESSKLITVETRINVTPNVGFRFESYPNNVNNLDEIISSGPFGKIPYGATSLSETGMGLTIDGSWTWDDAAQTVVITSTSSMTGIVSEISENGWRPEKGYLDTTMLPLFKTSEEAQTAGIPERIRILFEENDPKAGKITYSITLRAAWITRLVSGNSRQHFYDVVY
;
A
#
# COMPACT_ATOMS: atom_id res chain seq x y z
N MET A 1 34.21 -9.88 81.68
CA MET A 1 32.84 -10.36 81.95
C MET A 1 32.13 -10.52 80.62
N LYS A 2 31.42 -11.65 80.45
CA LYS A 2 30.70 -12.19 79.26
C LYS A 2 30.09 -11.12 78.32
N LEU A 3 30.27 -11.11 77.00
CA LEU A 3 29.91 -12.07 75.92
C LEU A 3 28.39 -12.14 75.66
N LEU A 4 28.05 -12.00 74.36
CA LEU A 4 26.78 -12.23 73.62
C LEU A 4 26.04 -10.94 73.20
N LEU A 5 25.41 -10.83 72.03
CA LEU A 5 25.34 -11.57 70.76
C LEU A 5 24.23 -10.83 70.00
N GLN A 6 24.46 -10.31 68.80
CA GLN A 6 23.46 -10.30 67.72
C GLN A 6 24.07 -9.68 66.45
N CYS A 7 24.67 -10.55 65.66
CA CYS A 7 24.75 -10.41 64.21
C CYS A 7 23.37 -10.72 63.60
N SER A 8 23.19 -10.22 62.38
CA SER A 8 22.26 -10.67 61.32
C SER A 8 21.06 -9.74 61.10
N GLY A 9 21.07 -9.05 59.96
CA GLY A 9 19.94 -8.22 59.58
C GLY A 9 20.09 -7.41 58.29
N ILE A 10 20.46 -8.06 57.18
CA ILE A 10 19.94 -7.74 55.84
C ILE A 10 20.51 -6.45 55.21
N VAL A 11 21.76 -6.51 54.73
CA VAL A 11 22.07 -6.50 53.28
C VAL A 11 21.02 -7.23 52.44
N VAL A 12 19.91 -6.57 52.07
CA VAL A 12 19.12 -6.79 50.85
C VAL A 12 18.28 -5.53 50.60
N PHE A 13 18.88 -4.48 50.03
CA PHE A 13 18.15 -3.34 49.46
C PHE A 13 18.64 -3.06 48.02
N LEU A 14 19.02 -4.13 47.32
CA LEU A 14 19.59 -4.09 45.96
C LEU A 14 18.91 -5.06 44.98
N LEU A 15 17.68 -5.53 45.26
CA LEU A 15 16.98 -6.50 44.38
C LEU A 15 15.47 -6.22 44.20
N LEU A 16 15.04 -4.96 44.08
CA LEU A 16 13.64 -4.66 43.71
C LEU A 16 13.47 -3.64 42.56
N PHE A 17 14.50 -3.42 41.75
CA PHE A 17 14.27 -3.06 40.35
C PHE A 17 14.35 -4.34 39.51
N SER A 18 13.38 -5.24 39.74
CA SER A 18 12.97 -6.11 38.65
C SER A 18 12.29 -5.18 37.65
N CYS A 19 12.98 -4.84 36.57
CA CYS A 19 12.32 -4.39 35.36
C CYS A 19 11.29 -5.47 35.04
N ASP A 20 10.03 -5.16 35.33
CA ASP A 20 8.90 -5.90 34.82
C ASP A 20 8.89 -5.58 33.32
N ASP A 21 9.66 -6.33 32.53
CA ASP A 21 9.59 -6.40 31.06
C ASP A 21 8.24 -7.05 30.67
N ARG A 22 7.15 -6.51 31.19
CA ARG A 22 5.87 -6.63 30.53
C ARG A 22 5.96 -5.67 29.37
N GLU A 23 6.47 -6.16 28.25
CA GLU A 23 5.95 -5.75 26.96
C GLU A 23 4.43 -5.68 27.16
N ALA A 24 3.91 -4.46 27.26
CA ALA A 24 2.49 -4.26 27.24
C ALA A 24 2.05 -4.97 25.97
N ASP A 25 1.24 -6.03 26.13
CA ASP A 25 0.60 -6.71 25.02
C ASP A 25 -0.12 -5.62 24.24
N VAL A 26 0.54 -5.12 23.19
CA VAL A 26 -0.05 -4.18 22.26
C VAL A 26 -1.13 -5.01 21.61
N VAL A 27 -2.37 -4.83 22.07
CA VAL A 27 -3.54 -5.45 21.48
C VAL A 27 -3.54 -5.01 20.01
N LYS A 28 -2.98 -5.86 19.14
CA LYS A 28 -3.00 -5.64 17.70
C LYS A 28 -4.48 -5.63 17.34
N VAL A 29 -4.99 -4.46 16.96
CA VAL A 29 -6.36 -4.30 16.49
C VAL A 29 -6.55 -5.29 15.35
N LYS A 30 -7.46 -6.24 15.53
CA LYS A 30 -7.75 -7.25 14.52
C LYS A 30 -8.31 -6.54 13.28
N VAL A 31 -7.69 -6.77 12.13
CA VAL A 31 -8.17 -6.23 10.86
C VAL A 31 -9.44 -7.00 10.46
N ASP A 32 -10.48 -6.25 10.09
CA ASP A 32 -11.73 -6.83 9.59
C ASP A 32 -11.55 -7.22 8.12
N GLN A 33 -11.20 -8.49 7.89
CA GLN A 33 -10.97 -9.05 6.56
C GLN A 33 -12.17 -8.85 5.62
N GLU A 34 -13.38 -9.15 6.09
CA GLU A 34 -14.57 -9.06 5.24
C GLU A 34 -14.80 -7.62 4.78
N LYS A 35 -14.64 -6.66 5.70
CA LYS A 35 -14.74 -5.24 5.37
C LYS A 35 -13.65 -4.81 4.38
N VAL A 36 -12.40 -5.20 4.61
CA VAL A 36 -11.28 -4.86 3.71
C VAL A 36 -11.52 -5.42 2.32
N LEU A 37 -11.89 -6.69 2.19
CA LEU A 37 -12.11 -7.34 0.90
C LEU A 37 -13.33 -6.77 0.18
N ALA A 38 -14.43 -6.53 0.90
CA ALA A 38 -15.63 -5.92 0.32
C ALA A 38 -15.35 -4.51 -0.22
N SER A 39 -14.56 -3.71 0.50
CA SER A 39 -14.12 -2.42 -0.01
C SER A 39 -13.17 -2.62 -1.18
N LEU A 40 -12.11 -3.42 -1.07
CA LEU A 40 -11.07 -3.62 -2.10
C LEU A 40 -11.64 -4.04 -3.46
N LEU A 41 -12.62 -4.95 -3.46
CA LEU A 41 -13.27 -5.55 -4.63
C LEU A 41 -14.36 -4.67 -5.28
N ALA A 42 -14.45 -3.40 -4.91
CA ALA A 42 -15.37 -2.47 -5.56
C ALA A 42 -15.13 -2.42 -7.08
N THR A 43 -16.13 -2.81 -7.87
CA THR A 43 -16.01 -3.01 -9.32
C THR A 43 -15.92 -1.71 -10.14
N ASN A 44 -16.38 -0.61 -9.57
CA ASN A 44 -16.38 0.72 -10.21
C ASN A 44 -15.20 1.59 -9.72
N ARG A 45 -14.02 1.00 -9.53
CA ARG A 45 -12.83 1.72 -9.05
C ARG A 45 -11.57 1.25 -9.72
N ASN A 46 -10.70 2.19 -10.08
CA ASN A 46 -9.30 1.95 -10.40
C ASN A 46 -8.42 2.47 -9.26
N TRP A 47 -7.28 1.83 -9.02
CA TRP A 47 -6.24 2.33 -8.12
C TRP A 47 -5.09 2.91 -8.93
N ARG A 48 -4.81 4.20 -8.77
CA ARG A 48 -3.87 4.97 -9.60
C ARG A 48 -2.63 5.29 -8.83
N PHE A 49 -1.46 5.20 -9.45
CA PHE A 49 -0.23 5.66 -8.80
C PHE A 49 -0.32 7.11 -8.36
N GLU A 50 0.10 7.38 -7.13
CA GLU A 50 0.15 8.74 -6.60
C GLU A 50 1.51 9.07 -5.98
N GLU A 51 2.05 8.18 -5.14
CA GLU A 51 3.33 8.40 -4.47
C GLU A 51 4.17 7.13 -4.45
N ILE A 52 5.48 7.29 -4.49
CA ILE A 52 6.45 6.24 -4.20
C ILE A 52 7.28 6.65 -2.98
N SER A 53 7.76 5.67 -2.22
CA SER A 53 8.68 5.96 -1.12
C SER A 53 9.76 4.91 -0.97
N MET A 54 10.89 5.33 -0.40
CA MET A 54 11.93 4.45 0.12
C MET A 54 12.19 4.83 1.58
N GLU A 55 12.19 3.83 2.46
CA GLU A 55 12.58 3.97 3.86
C GLU A 55 13.79 3.09 4.15
N LYS A 56 14.89 3.73 4.56
CA LYS A 56 16.18 3.08 4.82
C LYS A 56 16.81 3.69 6.06
N LYS A 57 17.19 2.84 7.02
CA LYS A 57 17.80 3.26 8.30
C LYS A 57 16.98 4.34 9.04
N GLY A 58 15.65 4.20 9.01
CA GLY A 58 14.70 5.14 9.63
C GLY A 58 14.49 6.46 8.90
N VAL A 59 15.16 6.66 7.76
CA VAL A 59 14.95 7.84 6.90
C VAL A 59 14.00 7.46 5.77
N LYS A 60 12.85 8.14 5.73
CA LYS A 60 11.83 7.94 4.69
C LYS A 60 11.84 9.09 3.70
N THR A 61 12.05 8.77 2.43
CA THR A 61 11.89 9.67 1.29
C THR A 61 10.59 9.34 0.59
N VAL A 62 9.69 10.32 0.44
CA VAL A 62 8.41 10.18 -0.26
C VAL A 62 8.39 11.15 -1.43
N GLU A 63 8.01 10.69 -2.61
CA GLU A 63 7.93 11.52 -3.82
C GLU A 63 6.59 11.32 -4.52
N ASN A 64 6.01 12.43 -4.99
CA ASN A 64 4.83 12.39 -5.84
C ASN A 64 5.27 12.11 -7.27
N VAL A 65 4.76 11.02 -7.86
CA VAL A 65 5.20 10.58 -9.20
C VAL A 65 4.80 11.57 -10.30
N ALA A 66 3.71 12.31 -10.15
CA ALA A 66 3.23 13.25 -11.16
C ALA A 66 4.04 14.55 -11.20
N GLU A 67 4.52 15.03 -10.04
CA GLU A 67 5.20 16.33 -9.94
C GLU A 67 6.67 16.23 -10.37
N SER A 68 7.46 15.43 -9.66
CA SER A 68 8.88 15.19 -9.92
C SER A 68 9.37 14.02 -9.07
N SER A 69 10.37 13.29 -9.56
CA SER A 69 10.99 12.21 -8.79
C SER A 69 12.50 12.19 -8.99
N LYS A 70 13.23 11.93 -7.90
CA LYS A 70 14.65 11.58 -7.89
C LYS A 70 14.87 10.07 -7.70
N LEU A 71 13.83 9.35 -7.28
CA LEU A 71 13.86 7.90 -7.07
C LEU A 71 13.64 7.09 -8.36
N ILE A 72 12.93 7.65 -9.34
CA ILE A 72 12.73 7.03 -10.66
C ILE A 72 13.11 7.99 -11.79
N THR A 73 13.47 7.43 -12.94
CA THR A 73 13.80 8.14 -14.17
C THR A 73 12.58 8.87 -14.74
N VAL A 74 12.87 9.84 -15.61
CA VAL A 74 11.85 10.56 -16.37
C VAL A 74 11.04 9.61 -17.26
N GLU A 75 11.65 8.53 -17.78
CA GLU A 75 10.95 7.56 -18.62
C GLU A 75 9.88 6.81 -17.82
N THR A 76 10.24 6.20 -16.69
CA THR A 76 9.29 5.50 -15.81
C THR A 76 8.23 6.46 -15.27
N ARG A 77 8.65 7.69 -14.94
CA ARG A 77 7.74 8.73 -14.46
C ARG A 77 6.74 9.19 -15.54
N ILE A 78 7.11 9.29 -16.81
CA ILE A 78 6.22 9.80 -17.86
C ILE A 78 5.43 8.68 -18.54
N ASN A 79 6.01 7.48 -18.67
CA ASN A 79 5.43 6.40 -19.46
C ASN A 79 4.70 5.36 -18.62
N VAL A 80 5.17 5.08 -17.40
CA VAL A 80 4.63 4.00 -16.56
C VAL A 80 3.70 4.55 -15.48
N THR A 81 4.22 5.39 -14.58
CA THR A 81 3.45 5.80 -13.40
C THR A 81 2.12 6.52 -13.69
N PRO A 82 2.02 7.49 -14.61
CA PRO A 82 0.74 8.06 -14.99
C PRO A 82 -0.10 6.98 -15.68
N ASN A 83 0.45 6.25 -16.63
CA ASN A 83 -0.39 5.45 -17.50
C ASN A 83 -0.85 4.11 -16.92
N VAL A 84 -0.56 3.81 -15.66
CA VAL A 84 -0.92 2.52 -15.05
C VAL A 84 -1.90 2.73 -13.91
N GLY A 85 -2.94 1.90 -13.89
CA GLY A 85 -3.85 1.73 -12.77
C GLY A 85 -4.09 0.25 -12.49
N PHE A 86 -4.70 -0.06 -11.35
CA PHE A 86 -4.94 -1.45 -10.95
C PHE A 86 -6.40 -1.68 -10.54
N ARG A 87 -6.91 -2.88 -10.83
CA ARG A 87 -8.15 -3.41 -10.28
C ARG A 87 -7.91 -4.72 -9.56
N PHE A 88 -8.56 -4.88 -8.41
CA PHE A 88 -8.59 -6.14 -7.69
C PHE A 88 -9.88 -6.84 -8.09
N GLU A 89 -9.77 -7.96 -8.78
CA GLU A 89 -10.92 -8.75 -9.23
C GLU A 89 -10.88 -10.18 -8.68
N SER A 90 -12.05 -10.79 -8.54
CA SER A 90 -12.24 -12.20 -8.21
C SER A 90 -13.08 -12.85 -9.31
N TYR A 91 -12.52 -13.85 -9.98
CA TYR A 91 -13.17 -14.55 -11.08
C TYR A 91 -13.99 -15.77 -10.61
N PRO A 92 -14.94 -16.28 -11.44
CA PRO A 92 -15.82 -17.41 -11.08
C PRO A 92 -15.10 -18.71 -10.69
N ASN A 93 -13.82 -18.86 -11.02
CA ASN A 93 -12.97 -19.99 -10.67
C ASN A 93 -12.11 -19.73 -9.40
N ASN A 94 -12.51 -18.79 -8.55
CA ASN A 94 -11.79 -18.35 -7.34
C ASN A 94 -10.35 -17.89 -7.63
N VAL A 95 -10.11 -17.35 -8.82
CA VAL A 95 -8.83 -16.73 -9.15
C VAL A 95 -8.92 -15.25 -8.80
N ASN A 96 -8.15 -14.86 -7.80
CA ASN A 96 -7.97 -13.47 -7.40
C ASN A 96 -6.86 -12.85 -8.24
N ASN A 97 -7.21 -11.92 -9.11
CA ASN A 97 -6.28 -11.28 -10.02
C ASN A 97 -6.11 -9.80 -9.70
N LEU A 98 -4.94 -9.31 -10.07
CA LEU A 98 -4.65 -7.89 -10.13
C LEU A 98 -4.56 -7.52 -11.62
N ASP A 99 -5.54 -6.73 -12.08
CA ASP A 99 -5.64 -6.33 -13.47
C ASP A 99 -4.97 -4.97 -13.65
N GLU A 100 -3.96 -4.92 -14.49
CA GLU A 100 -3.24 -3.71 -14.86
C GLU A 100 -3.95 -2.99 -16.01
N ILE A 101 -4.34 -1.75 -15.76
CA ILE A 101 -5.07 -0.88 -16.68
C ILE A 101 -4.11 0.16 -17.25
N ILE A 102 -3.73 -0.03 -18.50
CA ILE A 102 -2.99 0.99 -19.23
C ILE A 102 -3.99 2.09 -19.58
N SER A 103 -3.74 3.32 -19.18
CA SER A 103 -4.72 4.39 -19.31
C SER A 103 -4.07 5.75 -19.46
N SER A 104 -4.79 6.71 -20.02
CA SER A 104 -4.39 8.11 -20.05
C SER A 104 -5.42 8.97 -19.32
N GLY A 105 -4.99 10.08 -18.72
CA GLY A 105 -5.86 10.91 -17.90
C GLY A 105 -5.05 11.85 -17.00
N PRO A 106 -5.70 12.52 -16.05
CA PRO A 106 -5.00 13.22 -15.00
C PRO A 106 -4.64 12.22 -13.87
N PHE A 107 -3.47 12.38 -13.25
CA PHE A 107 -2.96 11.48 -12.21
C PHE A 107 -2.31 12.28 -11.08
N GLY A 108 -2.09 11.65 -9.92
CA GLY A 108 -1.46 12.30 -8.78
C GLY A 108 -2.43 13.08 -7.88
N LYS A 109 -1.97 14.18 -7.27
CA LYS A 109 -2.66 14.97 -6.24
C LYS A 109 -3.78 15.88 -6.80
N ILE A 110 -4.73 15.29 -7.50
CA ILE A 110 -5.93 16.00 -7.97
C ILE A 110 -6.84 16.27 -6.78
N PRO A 111 -7.41 17.47 -6.58
CA PRO A 111 -8.35 17.68 -5.47
C PRO A 111 -9.61 16.80 -5.61
N TYR A 112 -10.09 16.23 -4.50
CA TYR A 112 -11.34 15.45 -4.46
C TYR A 112 -12.51 16.35 -4.89
N GLY A 113 -13.40 15.85 -5.76
CA GLY A 113 -14.63 16.58 -6.14
C GLY A 113 -14.46 17.82 -7.03
N ALA A 114 -13.27 18.09 -7.59
CA ALA A 114 -13.04 19.28 -8.42
C ALA A 114 -13.78 19.27 -9.78
N THR A 115 -13.99 18.09 -10.37
CA THR A 115 -14.77 17.85 -11.61
C THR A 115 -14.78 16.35 -11.90
N SER A 116 -15.78 15.86 -12.66
CA SER A 116 -15.63 14.58 -13.36
C SER A 116 -14.47 14.68 -14.34
N LEU A 117 -13.53 13.74 -14.27
CA LEU A 117 -12.36 13.70 -15.15
C LEU A 117 -12.52 12.58 -16.17
N SER A 118 -12.07 12.83 -17.40
CA SER A 118 -12.08 11.80 -18.43
C SER A 118 -10.81 10.94 -18.33
N GLU A 119 -11.00 9.65 -18.10
CA GLU A 119 -9.95 8.64 -18.22
C GLU A 119 -10.16 7.81 -19.47
N THR A 120 -9.07 7.50 -20.15
CA THR A 120 -9.07 6.55 -21.26
C THR A 120 -8.41 5.27 -20.80
N GLY A 121 -9.08 4.12 -20.82
CA GLY A 121 -8.48 2.81 -20.59
C GLY A 121 -8.17 2.12 -21.92
N MET A 122 -6.95 1.62 -22.08
CA MET A 122 -6.45 0.82 -23.20
C MET A 122 -6.10 -0.59 -22.72
N GLY A 123 -6.97 -1.55 -23.00
CA GLY A 123 -6.75 -2.94 -22.61
C GLY A 123 -6.65 -3.17 -21.09
N LEU A 124 -6.74 -4.43 -20.72
CA LEU A 124 -6.43 -4.92 -19.38
C LEU A 124 -5.36 -5.98 -19.57
N THR A 125 -4.26 -5.86 -18.83
CA THR A 125 -3.30 -6.94 -18.69
C THR A 125 -3.59 -7.64 -17.38
N ILE A 126 -3.84 -8.94 -17.43
CA ILE A 126 -3.98 -9.75 -16.22
C ILE A 126 -2.56 -10.21 -15.87
N ASP A 127 -1.84 -9.41 -15.09
CA ASP A 127 -0.47 -9.69 -14.67
C ASP A 127 -0.29 -9.45 -13.17
N GLY A 128 -0.81 -10.36 -12.37
CA GLY A 128 -0.64 -10.32 -10.92
C GLY A 128 -1.75 -11.09 -10.23
N SER A 129 -1.57 -11.34 -8.95
CA SER A 129 -2.57 -12.02 -8.12
C SER A 129 -2.53 -11.45 -6.73
N TRP A 130 -3.59 -11.68 -5.97
CA TRP A 130 -3.63 -11.28 -4.56
C TRP A 130 -4.32 -12.36 -3.75
N THR A 131 -3.97 -12.43 -2.47
CA THR A 131 -4.66 -13.30 -1.51
C THR A 131 -4.63 -12.65 -0.14
N TRP A 132 -5.54 -13.07 0.72
CA TRP A 132 -5.44 -12.76 2.13
C TRP A 132 -4.32 -13.58 2.78
N ASP A 133 -3.55 -12.96 3.65
CA ASP A 133 -2.55 -13.59 4.51
C ASP A 133 -3.05 -13.51 5.96
N ASP A 134 -3.47 -14.66 6.51
CA ASP A 134 -4.00 -14.74 7.86
C ASP A 134 -2.95 -14.45 8.94
N ALA A 135 -1.67 -14.72 8.68
CA ALA A 135 -0.60 -14.47 9.66
C ALA A 135 -0.27 -12.97 9.72
N ALA A 136 -0.19 -12.32 8.56
CA ALA A 136 0.04 -10.89 8.46
C ALA A 136 -1.23 -10.04 8.68
N GLN A 137 -2.41 -10.67 8.68
CA GLN A 137 -3.73 -10.01 8.78
C GLN A 137 -3.89 -8.91 7.71
N THR A 138 -3.43 -9.17 6.49
CA THR A 138 -3.49 -8.22 5.38
C THR A 138 -3.51 -8.93 4.03
N VAL A 139 -3.66 -8.18 2.95
CA VAL A 139 -3.57 -8.68 1.59
C VAL A 139 -2.11 -8.79 1.17
N VAL A 140 -1.69 -9.96 0.71
CA VAL A 140 -0.44 -10.15 -0.03
C VAL A 140 -0.74 -10.08 -1.52
N ILE A 141 0.12 -9.37 -2.25
CA ILE A 141 -0.02 -9.07 -3.67
C ILE A 141 1.21 -9.64 -4.37
N THR A 142 1.01 -10.52 -5.33
CA THR A 142 2.05 -10.87 -6.31
C THR A 142 2.22 -9.67 -7.23
N SER A 143 3.43 -9.14 -7.30
CA SER A 143 3.73 -7.90 -8.02
C SER A 143 3.38 -8.00 -9.51
N THR A 144 2.76 -6.96 -10.06
CA THR A 144 2.68 -6.80 -11.52
C THR A 144 4.04 -6.46 -12.11
N SER A 145 4.13 -6.50 -13.44
CA SER A 145 5.33 -6.07 -14.16
C SER A 145 5.68 -4.60 -13.86
N SER A 146 4.68 -3.72 -13.81
CA SER A 146 4.87 -2.30 -13.47
C SER A 146 5.32 -2.08 -12.02
N MET A 147 4.71 -2.79 -11.05
CA MET A 147 5.15 -2.69 -9.65
C MET A 147 6.60 -3.15 -9.49
N THR A 148 6.94 -4.28 -10.10
CA THR A 148 8.30 -4.83 -10.08
C THR A 148 9.30 -3.86 -10.72
N GLY A 149 8.94 -3.26 -11.87
CA GLY A 149 9.78 -2.30 -12.57
C GLY A 149 10.05 -1.05 -11.73
N ILE A 150 9.01 -0.46 -11.15
CA ILE A 150 9.13 0.74 -10.31
C ILE A 150 10.02 0.47 -9.09
N VAL A 151 9.77 -0.62 -8.33
CA VAL A 151 10.57 -0.92 -7.14
C VAL A 151 12.01 -1.29 -7.51
N SER A 152 12.20 -2.02 -8.61
CA SER A 152 13.54 -2.36 -9.13
C SER A 152 14.35 -1.13 -9.48
N GLU A 153 13.73 -0.05 -9.90
CA GLU A 153 14.41 1.19 -10.25
C GLU A 153 14.73 2.05 -9.02
N ILE A 154 13.83 2.06 -8.03
CA ILE A 154 14.06 2.73 -6.74
C ILE A 154 15.17 2.00 -5.96
N SER A 155 15.26 0.69 -6.08
CA SER A 155 16.27 -0.12 -5.38
C SER A 155 17.68 0.18 -5.88
N GLU A 156 18.58 0.46 -4.94
CA GLU A 156 19.99 0.74 -5.23
C GLU A 156 20.73 -0.47 -5.86
N ASN A 157 20.20 -1.68 -5.70
CA ASN A 157 20.79 -2.91 -6.24
C ASN A 157 19.98 -3.53 -7.39
N GLY A 158 18.93 -2.86 -7.87
CA GLY A 158 18.03 -3.44 -8.87
C GLY A 158 17.17 -4.58 -8.33
N TRP A 159 16.84 -4.58 -7.03
CA TRP A 159 16.05 -5.64 -6.42
C TRP A 159 14.62 -5.69 -6.98
N ARG A 160 14.18 -6.88 -7.40
CA ARG A 160 12.89 -7.08 -8.07
C ARG A 160 11.93 -7.81 -7.12
N PRO A 161 10.92 -7.14 -6.54
CA PRO A 161 9.99 -7.79 -5.62
C PRO A 161 9.03 -8.73 -6.35
N GLU A 162 8.93 -9.98 -5.89
CA GLU A 162 7.89 -10.90 -6.35
C GLU A 162 6.54 -10.66 -5.67
N LYS A 163 6.56 -10.09 -4.45
CA LYS A 163 5.36 -9.80 -3.67
C LYS A 163 5.47 -8.54 -2.83
N GLY A 164 4.33 -7.94 -2.54
CA GLY A 164 4.15 -6.86 -1.57
C GLY A 164 2.97 -7.12 -0.64
N TYR A 165 2.83 -6.30 0.39
CA TYR A 165 1.76 -6.39 1.39
C TYR A 165 0.98 -5.07 1.45
N LEU A 166 -0.34 -5.15 1.53
CA LEU A 166 -1.18 -3.99 1.79
C LEU A 166 -0.88 -3.44 3.19
N ASP A 167 -0.60 -2.14 3.27
CA ASP A 167 -0.34 -1.42 4.51
C ASP A 167 -1.62 -1.34 5.34
N THR A 168 -1.62 -1.96 6.53
CA THR A 168 -2.78 -1.99 7.43
C THR A 168 -3.12 -0.63 8.02
N THR A 169 -2.24 0.36 7.89
CA THR A 169 -2.50 1.76 8.29
C THR A 169 -3.23 2.56 7.21
N MET A 170 -3.34 2.03 5.99
CA MET A 170 -3.94 2.69 4.83
C MET A 170 -4.76 1.67 4.01
N LEU A 171 -5.83 1.16 4.65
CA LEU A 171 -6.74 0.19 4.08
C LEU A 171 -7.84 0.86 3.23
N PRO A 172 -8.44 0.14 2.26
CA PRO A 172 -9.58 0.65 1.49
C PRO A 172 -10.77 0.93 2.43
N LEU A 173 -11.45 2.04 2.19
CA LEU A 173 -12.48 2.61 3.04
C LEU A 173 -13.88 2.38 2.47
N PHE A 174 -14.06 2.61 1.17
CA PHE A 174 -15.38 2.68 0.55
C PHE A 174 -15.64 1.51 -0.40
N LYS A 175 -16.92 1.12 -0.49
CA LYS A 175 -17.43 0.04 -1.34
C LYS A 175 -18.06 0.58 -2.62
N THR A 176 -18.52 1.84 -2.60
CA THR A 176 -19.19 2.46 -3.75
C THR A 176 -18.71 3.90 -3.99
N SER A 177 -18.96 4.39 -5.20
CA SER A 177 -18.61 5.75 -5.60
C SER A 177 -19.40 6.82 -4.81
N GLU A 178 -20.63 6.49 -4.41
CA GLU A 178 -21.52 7.36 -3.65
C GLU A 178 -21.04 7.54 -2.20
N GLU A 179 -20.56 6.45 -1.57
CA GLU A 179 -19.93 6.51 -0.24
C GLU A 179 -18.70 7.42 -0.27
N ALA A 180 -17.84 7.23 -1.25
CA ALA A 180 -16.61 8.01 -1.42
C ALA A 180 -16.90 9.50 -1.67
N GLN A 181 -17.85 9.80 -2.55
CA GLN A 181 -18.28 11.18 -2.84
C GLN A 181 -18.91 11.85 -1.62
N THR A 182 -19.74 11.13 -0.86
CA THR A 182 -20.37 11.64 0.37
C THR A 182 -19.33 11.96 1.44
N ALA A 183 -18.30 11.12 1.56
CA ALA A 183 -17.22 11.33 2.51
C ALA A 183 -16.33 12.53 2.12
N GLY A 184 -16.18 12.81 0.82
CA GLY A 184 -15.46 13.98 0.31
C GLY A 184 -13.96 13.96 0.63
N ILE A 185 -13.39 12.79 0.90
CA ILE A 185 -11.97 12.61 1.25
C ILE A 185 -11.25 11.68 0.27
N PRO A 186 -9.98 11.98 -0.09
CA PRO A 186 -9.09 11.08 -0.81
C PRO A 186 -8.98 9.69 -0.18
N GLU A 187 -9.46 8.68 -0.90
CA GLU A 187 -9.20 7.28 -0.57
C GLU A 187 -7.87 6.84 -1.18
N ARG A 188 -7.01 6.27 -0.33
CA ARG A 188 -5.69 5.76 -0.71
C ARG A 188 -5.48 4.38 -0.13
N ILE A 189 -4.68 3.58 -0.83
CA ILE A 189 -4.07 2.38 -0.31
C ILE A 189 -2.56 2.45 -0.50
N ARG A 190 -1.81 1.68 0.29
CA ARG A 190 -0.37 1.58 0.12
C ARG A 190 0.07 0.13 0.08
N ILE A 191 0.95 -0.19 -0.85
CA ILE A 191 1.58 -1.51 -0.97
C ILE A 191 3.04 -1.37 -0.52
N LEU A 192 3.45 -2.24 0.40
CA LEU A 192 4.78 -2.27 0.99
C LEU A 192 5.60 -3.43 0.40
N PHE A 193 6.86 -3.16 0.10
CA PHE A 193 7.84 -4.15 -0.33
C PHE A 193 9.06 -4.08 0.57
N GLU A 194 9.62 -5.24 0.93
CA GLU A 194 10.74 -5.31 1.88
C GLU A 194 11.96 -5.99 1.23
N GLU A 195 13.04 -5.24 1.08
CA GLU A 195 14.35 -5.75 0.65
C GLU A 195 15.25 -5.93 1.86
N ASN A 196 15.95 -7.07 1.93
CA ASN A 196 17.03 -7.28 2.88
C ASN A 196 18.37 -7.00 2.19
N ASP A 197 18.81 -5.74 2.21
CA ASP A 197 20.06 -5.32 1.59
C ASP A 197 21.26 -5.69 2.50
N PRO A 198 22.31 -6.36 1.98
CA PRO A 198 23.45 -6.80 2.78
C PRO A 198 24.27 -5.67 3.46
N LYS A 199 24.20 -4.43 2.95
CA LYS A 199 24.94 -3.25 3.42
C LYS A 199 24.06 -2.29 4.22
N ALA A 200 22.79 -2.19 3.87
CA ALA A 200 21.84 -1.22 4.42
C ALA A 200 20.90 -1.82 5.47
N GLY A 201 20.78 -3.15 5.52
CA GLY A 201 19.77 -3.85 6.31
C GLY A 201 18.42 -3.84 5.59
N LYS A 202 17.34 -3.90 6.38
CA LYS A 202 15.98 -3.83 5.84
C LYS A 202 15.72 -2.46 5.20
N ILE A 203 15.27 -2.48 3.95
CA ILE A 203 14.76 -1.32 3.20
C ILE A 203 13.30 -1.58 2.91
N THR A 204 12.44 -0.60 3.20
CA THR A 204 11.01 -0.68 2.87
C THR A 204 10.71 0.28 1.72
N TYR A 205 10.24 -0.26 0.61
CA TYR A 205 9.69 0.52 -0.49
C TYR A 205 8.18 0.57 -0.36
N SER A 206 7.57 1.66 -0.82
CA SER A 206 6.11 1.69 -0.94
C SER A 206 5.63 2.34 -2.22
N ILE A 207 4.50 1.83 -2.70
CA ILE A 207 3.70 2.40 -3.76
C ILE A 207 2.37 2.79 -3.12
N THR A 208 2.06 4.09 -3.09
CA THR A 208 0.76 4.61 -2.66
C THR A 208 -0.11 4.81 -3.89
N LEU A 209 -1.29 4.19 -3.86
CA LEU A 209 -2.29 4.26 -4.90
C LEU A 209 -3.49 5.05 -4.39
N ARG A 210 -4.10 5.83 -5.27
CA ARG A 210 -5.32 6.60 -5.00
C ARG A 210 -6.50 6.00 -5.75
N ALA A 211 -7.67 5.99 -5.13
CA ALA A 211 -8.91 5.60 -5.78
C ALA A 211 -9.32 6.60 -6.88
N ALA A 212 -9.61 6.08 -8.07
CA ALA A 212 -10.35 6.77 -9.13
C ALA A 212 -11.67 6.01 -9.35
N TRP A 213 -12.77 6.59 -8.89
CA TRP A 213 -14.10 5.99 -8.92
C TRP A 213 -14.76 6.24 -10.27
N ILE A 214 -15.11 5.16 -10.98
CA ILE A 214 -15.76 5.23 -12.29
C ILE A 214 -17.24 5.53 -12.07
N THR A 215 -17.68 6.69 -12.53
CA THR A 215 -19.08 7.12 -12.40
C THR A 215 -19.88 6.87 -13.67
N ARG A 216 -19.23 6.85 -14.83
CA ARG A 216 -19.90 6.66 -16.13
C ARG A 216 -18.94 6.14 -17.19
N LEU A 217 -19.40 5.19 -18.01
CA LEU A 217 -18.77 4.89 -19.31
C LEU A 217 -19.28 5.90 -20.33
N VAL A 218 -18.41 6.77 -20.84
CA VAL A 218 -18.73 7.83 -21.81
C VAL A 218 -18.84 7.26 -23.21
N SER A 219 -17.84 6.48 -23.63
CA SER A 219 -17.81 5.80 -24.92
C SER A 219 -16.78 4.67 -24.89
N GLY A 220 -16.83 3.75 -25.83
CA GLY A 220 -15.79 2.75 -25.94
C GLY A 220 -16.06 1.69 -27.00
N ASN A 221 -15.02 0.92 -27.27
CA ASN A 221 -15.05 -0.27 -28.11
C ASN A 221 -14.20 -1.37 -27.44
N SER A 222 -14.04 -2.51 -28.10
CA SER A 222 -13.29 -3.65 -27.56
C SER A 222 -11.82 -3.36 -27.23
N ARG A 223 -11.25 -2.25 -27.67
CA ARG A 223 -9.84 -1.87 -27.43
C ARG A 223 -9.68 -0.70 -26.46
N GLN A 224 -10.65 0.21 -26.42
CA GLN A 224 -10.51 1.47 -25.69
C GLN A 224 -11.84 1.90 -25.09
N HIS A 225 -11.80 2.31 -23.83
CA HIS A 225 -12.95 2.84 -23.11
C HIS A 225 -12.63 4.22 -22.55
N PHE A 226 -13.63 5.09 -22.53
CA PHE A 226 -13.56 6.43 -21.97
C PHE A 226 -14.52 6.50 -20.80
N TYR A 227 -14.01 6.85 -19.62
CA TYR A 227 -14.75 6.89 -18.38
C TYR A 227 -14.77 8.30 -17.83
N ASP A 228 -15.89 8.69 -17.23
CA ASP A 228 -15.87 9.74 -16.23
C ASP A 228 -15.49 9.10 -14.89
N VAL A 229 -14.51 9.72 -14.23
CA VAL A 229 -14.07 9.32 -12.90
C VAL A 229 -14.14 10.47 -11.91
N VAL A 230 -14.29 10.11 -10.65
CA VAL A 230 -14.17 11.00 -9.50
C VAL A 230 -12.99 10.55 -8.65
N TYR A 231 -12.16 11.52 -8.31
CA TYR A 231 -10.92 11.35 -7.56
C TYR A 231 -11.04 11.77 -6.14
#